data_AF-A0A4Q9M4G3-F1
#
_entry.id   AF-A0A4Q9M4G3-F1
#
_cell.length_a   1.000
_cell.length_b   1.000
_cell.length_c   1.000
_cell.angle_alpha   90.00
_cell.angle_beta   90.00
_cell.angle_gamma   90.00
#
_symmetry.space_group_name_H-M   'P 1'
#
loop_
_entity.id
_entity.type
_entity.pdbx_description
1 polymer ?
#
loop_
_entity_poly.entity_id
_entity_poly.type
_entity_poly.pdbx_seq_one_letter_code
_entity_poly.pdbx_strand_id
1 'polypeptide(L)'
;MLQAKTCRPAVTSLEGRGDVTRSLPAAASADEPPVVYITERPKFLEQLVRQVADYLTSQYPTTYEAYAAITVEDHIPGSDPSIHHIAVVNLATLSDTPSLLPSALFACCSIPPNRLVQGFEREDGVQEQLSLDDLTRVLVGRADLTKLDAEAAVAIFRPWPSPCCREIQSKNCLELLQTALVKPFGSRNGPKSFGPSWELSWVTDYVIDMNILFCPACEKLIARREDDKRRDIWKRLPSIFGLEVDT
;
A
#
# COMPACT_ATOMS: atom_id res chain seq x y z
N MET A 1 18.84 -57.53 15.94
CA MET A 1 20.12 -57.90 15.29
C MET A 1 20.79 -56.60 14.88
N LEU A 2 21.66 -56.04 15.75
CA LEU A 2 23.13 -56.20 15.77
C LEU A 2 23.80 -55.69 14.48
N GLN A 3 24.39 -54.49 14.54
CA GLN A 3 25.86 -54.20 14.65
C GLN A 3 26.38 -53.73 13.28
N ALA A 4 26.75 -52.47 13.09
CA ALA A 4 28.02 -51.82 13.49
C ALA A 4 29.27 -52.46 12.87
N LYS A 5 29.99 -51.71 12.02
CA LYS A 5 31.45 -51.71 11.76
C LYS A 5 31.75 -50.76 10.59
N THR A 6 32.20 -49.53 10.79
CA THR A 6 33.56 -49.03 11.12
C THR A 6 34.53 -48.88 9.93
N CYS A 7 35.13 -47.69 9.88
CA CYS A 7 36.53 -47.36 9.53
C CYS A 7 36.93 -47.05 8.06
N ARG A 8 37.22 -45.75 7.84
CA ARG A 8 38.35 -45.15 7.06
C ARG A 8 39.71 -45.82 7.42
N PRO A 9 40.92 -45.52 6.85
CA PRO A 9 41.36 -44.37 6.01
C PRO A 9 42.31 -44.79 4.83
N ALA A 10 42.49 -44.00 3.77
CA ALA A 10 43.58 -43.05 3.45
C ALA A 10 44.93 -43.60 2.92
N VAL A 11 45.64 -42.66 2.27
CA VAL A 11 47.10 -42.42 2.24
C VAL A 11 47.90 -42.89 0.99
N THR A 12 48.53 -41.89 0.36
CA THR A 12 49.84 -41.83 -0.35
C THR A 12 50.07 -42.63 -1.64
N SER A 13 50.50 -42.02 -2.75
CA SER A 13 51.76 -41.27 -3.09
C SER A 13 52.76 -42.19 -3.81
N LEU A 14 53.65 -41.57 -4.62
CA LEU A 14 54.85 -42.12 -5.27
C LEU A 14 54.55 -42.89 -6.57
N GLU A 15 55.21 -42.75 -7.73
CA GLU A 15 56.48 -42.17 -8.21
C GLU A 15 56.25 -41.90 -9.73
N GLY A 16 56.83 -40.92 -10.42
CA GLY A 16 58.24 -40.55 -10.45
C GLY A 16 59.01 -41.36 -11.50
N ARG A 17 58.94 -41.00 -12.80
CA ARG A 17 59.95 -41.33 -13.82
C ARG A 17 59.88 -40.36 -15.01
N GLY A 18 60.95 -39.57 -15.19
CA GLY A 18 61.30 -38.91 -16.45
C GLY A 18 61.62 -39.95 -17.53
N ASP A 19 61.83 -39.61 -18.79
CA ASP A 19 62.61 -38.47 -19.28
C ASP A 19 62.46 -38.32 -20.83
N VAL A 20 62.94 -37.19 -21.35
CA VAL A 20 63.42 -36.93 -22.73
C VAL A 20 62.42 -36.39 -23.78
N THR A 21 62.25 -35.07 -23.70
CA THR A 21 62.39 -34.02 -24.73
C THR A 21 61.95 -34.27 -26.19
N ARG A 22 61.04 -33.41 -26.68
CA ARG A 22 61.12 -32.85 -28.03
C ARG A 22 60.58 -31.41 -28.09
N SER A 23 61.54 -30.49 -28.13
CA SER A 23 61.58 -29.20 -28.85
C SER A 23 60.28 -28.45 -29.17
N LEU A 24 60.10 -27.28 -28.54
CA LEU A 24 59.23 -26.19 -29.03
C LEU A 24 59.80 -25.58 -30.32
N PRO A 25 58.92 -25.02 -31.17
CA PRO A 25 59.11 -23.62 -31.51
C PRO A 25 57.83 -22.77 -31.51
N ALA A 26 58.07 -21.51 -31.17
CA ALA A 26 57.41 -20.27 -31.60
C ALA A 26 55.97 -19.98 -31.15
N ALA A 27 55.89 -18.89 -30.38
CA ALA A 27 54.70 -18.17 -29.96
C ALA A 27 53.75 -17.84 -31.12
N ALA A 28 52.47 -18.17 -30.94
CA ALA A 28 51.36 -17.61 -31.69
C ALA A 28 50.45 -16.85 -30.71
N SER A 29 50.34 -15.56 -30.99
CA SER A 29 49.21 -14.64 -30.77
C SER A 29 48.36 -14.78 -29.51
N ALA A 30 48.29 -13.66 -28.77
CA ALA A 30 47.24 -13.37 -27.82
C ALA A 30 45.85 -13.66 -28.42
N ASP A 31 45.07 -14.46 -27.71
CA ASP A 31 43.63 -14.59 -27.91
C ASP A 31 43.00 -14.28 -26.55
N GLU A 32 42.68 -13.00 -26.37
CA GLU A 32 41.91 -12.52 -25.23
C GLU A 32 40.46 -13.02 -25.43
N PRO A 33 39.85 -13.71 -24.46
CA PRO A 33 38.51 -14.27 -24.66
C PRO A 33 37.53 -13.13 -24.96
N PRO A 34 36.56 -13.34 -25.88
CA PRO A 34 35.65 -12.28 -26.27
C PRO A 34 34.87 -11.83 -25.04
N VAL A 35 35.03 -10.57 -24.67
CA VAL A 35 34.14 -9.88 -23.74
C VAL A 35 32.77 -9.83 -24.41
N VAL A 36 31.93 -10.81 -24.10
CA VAL A 36 30.52 -10.79 -24.46
C VAL A 36 29.89 -9.68 -23.63
N TYR A 37 29.78 -8.49 -24.22
CA TYR A 37 28.92 -7.45 -23.69
C TYR A 37 27.50 -8.01 -23.67
N ILE A 38 26.99 -8.34 -22.48
CA ILE A 38 25.62 -8.81 -22.31
C ILE A 38 24.69 -7.61 -22.55
N THR A 39 24.44 -7.27 -23.80
CA THR A 39 23.58 -6.15 -24.22
C THR A 39 22.08 -6.43 -23.99
N GLU A 40 21.72 -7.66 -23.60
CA GLU A 40 20.33 -8.07 -23.33
C GLU A 40 19.90 -7.83 -21.87
N ARG A 41 20.84 -7.86 -20.92
CA ARG A 41 20.58 -7.55 -19.50
C ARG A 41 20.04 -6.13 -19.25
N PRO A 42 20.56 -5.05 -19.88
CA PRO A 42 20.03 -3.71 -19.63
C PRO A 42 18.58 -3.57 -20.11
N LYS A 43 18.22 -4.13 -21.27
CA LYS A 43 16.84 -4.07 -21.79
C LYS A 43 15.84 -4.82 -20.92
N PHE A 44 16.22 -5.99 -20.39
CA PHE A 44 15.36 -6.75 -19.47
C PHE A 44 15.12 -5.99 -18.16
N LEU A 45 16.17 -5.38 -17.60
CA LEU A 45 16.07 -4.59 -16.38
C LEU A 45 15.18 -3.35 -16.59
N GLU A 46 15.37 -2.62 -17.68
CA GLU A 46 14.53 -1.47 -18.04
C GLU A 46 13.05 -1.86 -18.20
N GLN A 47 12.78 -3.00 -18.85
CA GLN A 47 11.42 -3.50 -19.02
C GLN A 47 10.78 -3.88 -17.68
N LEU A 48 11.53 -4.53 -16.79
CA LEU A 48 11.07 -4.89 -15.45
C LEU A 48 10.79 -3.64 -14.60
N VAL A 49 11.69 -2.66 -14.62
CA VAL A 49 11.49 -1.38 -13.90
C VAL A 49 10.23 -0.69 -14.40
N ARG A 50 9.99 -0.66 -15.72
CA ARG A 50 8.77 -0.07 -16.27
C ARG A 50 7.52 -0.82 -15.82
N GLN A 51 7.53 -2.16 -15.85
CA GLN A 51 6.40 -2.97 -15.38
C GLN A 51 6.09 -2.73 -13.90
N VAL A 52 7.12 -2.61 -13.06
CA VAL A 52 6.93 -2.30 -11.62
C VAL A 52 6.39 -0.88 -11.44
N ALA A 53 6.91 0.10 -12.18
CA ALA A 53 6.40 1.47 -12.13
C ALA A 53 4.93 1.57 -12.57
N ASP A 54 4.56 0.88 -13.65
CA ASP A 54 3.18 0.79 -14.15
C ASP A 54 2.27 0.15 -13.09
N TYR A 55 2.72 -0.94 -12.46
CA TYR A 55 1.99 -1.60 -11.38
C TYR A 55 1.82 -0.68 -10.17
N LEU A 56 2.88 -0.05 -9.67
CA LEU A 56 2.81 0.86 -8.52
C LEU A 56 1.87 2.03 -8.81
N THR A 57 1.93 2.61 -10.01
CA THR A 57 1.02 3.72 -10.38
C THR A 57 -0.45 3.27 -10.40
N SER A 58 -0.73 2.01 -10.74
CA SER A 58 -2.09 1.45 -10.68
C SER A 58 -2.59 1.26 -9.24
N GLN A 59 -1.70 0.91 -8.31
CA GLN A 59 -2.04 0.62 -6.91
C GLN A 59 -2.01 1.88 -6.02
N TYR A 60 -1.24 2.90 -6.42
CA TYR A 60 -1.08 4.17 -5.71
C TYR A 60 -1.41 5.33 -6.65
N PRO A 61 -2.69 5.44 -7.07
CA PRO A 61 -3.09 6.43 -8.06
C PRO A 61 -3.21 7.83 -7.45
N THR A 62 -3.10 8.85 -8.30
CA THR A 62 -3.26 10.25 -7.90
C THR A 62 -4.71 10.71 -7.80
N THR A 63 -5.67 9.93 -8.34
CA THR A 63 -7.10 10.28 -8.36
C THR A 63 -7.93 9.35 -7.49
N TYR A 64 -8.99 9.88 -6.89
CA TYR A 64 -9.90 9.10 -6.06
C TYR A 64 -10.65 8.06 -6.87
N GLU A 65 -11.01 8.37 -8.11
CA GLU A 65 -11.74 7.48 -9.02
C GLU A 65 -10.94 6.20 -9.29
N ALA A 66 -9.64 6.35 -9.55
CA ALA A 66 -8.75 5.21 -9.74
C ALA A 66 -8.58 4.42 -8.44
N TYR A 67 -8.41 5.11 -7.29
CA TYR A 67 -8.31 4.44 -6.00
C TYR A 67 -9.57 3.63 -5.65
N ALA A 68 -10.75 4.21 -5.83
CA ALA A 68 -12.03 3.56 -5.55
C ALA A 68 -12.33 2.39 -6.49
N ALA A 69 -11.64 2.28 -7.63
CA ALA A 69 -11.75 1.19 -8.58
C ALA A 69 -10.79 0.02 -8.28
N ILE A 70 -9.85 0.17 -7.34
CA ILE A 70 -8.96 -0.92 -6.92
C ILE A 70 -9.82 -1.98 -6.22
N THR A 71 -9.90 -3.18 -6.81
CA THR A 71 -10.59 -4.30 -6.18
C THR A 71 -9.66 -4.95 -5.15
N VAL A 72 -10.24 -5.38 -4.02
CA VAL A 72 -9.53 -6.06 -2.91
C VAL A 72 -9.03 -7.47 -3.32
N GLU A 73 -9.14 -7.85 -4.59
CA GLU A 73 -9.06 -9.24 -5.05
C GLU A 73 -7.63 -9.80 -5.16
N ASP A 74 -6.59 -8.98 -4.99
CA ASP A 74 -5.18 -9.41 -5.05
C ASP A 74 -4.57 -9.74 -3.66
N HIS A 75 -5.37 -10.22 -2.71
CA HIS A 75 -4.82 -10.72 -1.44
C HIS A 75 -4.09 -12.05 -1.67
N ILE A 76 -2.76 -12.02 -1.68
CA ILE A 76 -1.93 -13.24 -1.57
C ILE A 76 -2.20 -13.87 -0.19
N PRO A 77 -2.73 -15.10 -0.10
CA PRO A 77 -3.03 -15.72 1.18
C PRO A 77 -1.76 -15.87 2.02
N GLY A 78 -1.74 -15.27 3.21
CA GLY A 78 -0.62 -15.36 4.16
C GLY A 78 0.40 -14.21 4.11
N SER A 79 0.28 -13.29 3.15
CA SER A 79 0.93 -11.97 3.23
C SER A 79 -0.03 -11.02 3.94
N ASP A 80 0.49 -10.15 4.81
CA ASP A 80 -0.22 -8.94 5.26
C ASP A 80 0.21 -7.82 4.31
N PRO A 81 -0.50 -7.59 3.19
CA PRO A 81 -0.01 -6.72 2.11
C PRO A 81 0.11 -5.27 2.59
N SER A 82 -0.59 -4.92 3.68
CA SER A 82 -0.65 -3.56 4.23
C SER A 82 0.70 -3.05 4.70
N ILE A 83 1.59 -3.92 5.19
CA ILE A 83 2.91 -3.46 5.70
C ILE A 83 3.84 -3.00 4.58
N HIS A 84 3.62 -3.49 3.35
CA HIS A 84 4.46 -3.18 2.19
C HIS A 84 4.25 -1.75 1.64
N HIS A 85 3.23 -1.02 2.11
CA HIS A 85 3.09 0.42 1.80
C HIS A 85 4.34 1.21 2.23
N ILE A 86 5.03 0.78 3.30
CA ILE A 86 6.30 1.37 3.76
C ILE A 86 7.35 1.33 2.66
N ALA A 87 7.50 0.20 1.97
CA ALA A 87 8.48 0.05 0.90
C ALA A 87 8.14 0.95 -0.29
N VAL A 88 6.84 1.18 -0.57
CA VAL A 88 6.42 2.05 -1.66
C VAL A 88 6.74 3.51 -1.38
N VAL A 89 6.54 3.98 -0.14
CA VAL A 89 6.97 5.34 0.26
C VAL A 89 8.47 5.50 0.11
N ASN A 90 9.26 4.55 0.63
CA ASN A 90 10.71 4.60 0.54
C ASN A 90 11.21 4.55 -0.91
N LEU A 91 10.59 3.72 -1.76
CA LEU A 91 10.88 3.68 -3.19
C LEU A 91 10.57 5.01 -3.87
N ALA A 92 9.39 5.60 -3.62
CA ALA A 92 8.99 6.88 -4.21
C ALA A 92 9.95 8.02 -3.81
N THR A 93 10.40 8.04 -2.55
CA THR A 93 11.40 8.99 -2.07
C THR A 93 12.77 8.74 -2.72
N LEU A 94 13.20 7.48 -2.83
CA LEU A 94 14.50 7.12 -3.41
C LEU A 94 14.57 7.38 -4.93
N SER A 95 13.47 7.17 -5.64
CA SER A 95 13.39 7.33 -7.10
C SER A 95 12.95 8.71 -7.56
N ASP A 96 12.73 9.66 -6.63
CA ASP A 96 12.20 11.00 -6.90
C ASP A 96 10.88 10.96 -7.70
N THR A 97 9.93 10.14 -7.23
CA THR A 97 8.61 9.97 -7.85
C THR A 97 7.52 10.53 -6.92
N PRO A 98 7.41 11.86 -6.77
CA PRO A 98 6.52 12.49 -5.79
C PRO A 98 5.03 12.21 -6.04
N SER A 99 4.64 11.83 -7.26
CA SER A 99 3.26 11.48 -7.60
C SER A 99 2.71 10.26 -6.85
N LEU A 100 3.58 9.34 -6.39
CA LEU A 100 3.18 8.16 -5.62
C LEU A 100 2.99 8.44 -4.12
N LEU A 101 3.65 9.48 -3.60
CA LEU A 101 3.73 9.76 -2.17
C LEU A 101 2.37 10.00 -1.50
N PRO A 102 1.44 10.81 -2.06
CA PRO A 102 0.17 11.11 -1.37
C PRO A 102 -0.65 9.84 -1.07
N SER A 103 -0.79 8.96 -2.06
CA SER A 103 -1.51 7.69 -1.94
C SER A 103 -0.76 6.66 -1.10
N ALA A 104 0.57 6.60 -1.20
CA ALA A 104 1.37 5.65 -0.44
C ALA A 104 1.39 6.00 1.06
N LEU A 105 1.55 7.28 1.42
CA LEU A 105 1.45 7.76 2.79
C LEU A 105 0.03 7.58 3.36
N PHE A 106 -1.00 7.80 2.52
CA PHE A 106 -2.38 7.47 2.89
C PHE A 106 -2.55 5.98 3.19
N ALA A 107 -2.03 5.10 2.34
CA ALA A 107 -2.09 3.66 2.57
C ALA A 107 -1.38 3.24 3.88
N CYS A 108 -0.22 3.86 4.20
CA CYS A 108 0.46 3.65 5.48
C CYS A 108 -0.38 4.02 6.72
N CYS A 109 -1.42 4.85 6.59
CA CYS A 109 -2.31 5.18 7.71
C CYS A 109 -3.15 4.00 8.20
N SER A 110 -3.37 2.98 7.36
CA SER A 110 -4.02 1.71 7.72
C SER A 110 -3.16 0.82 8.62
N ILE A 111 -1.83 1.03 8.62
CA ILE A 111 -0.89 0.21 9.36
C ILE A 111 -1.02 0.50 10.88
N PRO A 112 -1.12 -0.54 11.73
CA PRO A 112 -1.09 -0.37 13.18
C PRO A 112 0.15 0.42 13.64
N PRO A 113 0.04 1.39 14.57
CA PRO A 113 1.17 2.27 14.93
C PRO A 113 2.45 1.54 15.35
N ASN A 114 2.32 0.44 16.10
CA ASN A 114 3.46 -0.38 16.51
C ASN A 114 4.17 -1.01 15.30
N ARG A 115 3.42 -1.49 14.32
CA ARG A 115 3.94 -2.08 13.07
C ARG A 115 4.54 -1.01 12.17
N LEU A 116 3.91 0.16 12.08
CA LEU A 116 4.39 1.30 11.30
C LEU A 116 5.78 1.77 11.79
N VAL A 117 5.97 1.86 13.11
CA VAL A 117 7.24 2.26 13.72
C VAL A 117 8.30 1.16 13.62
N GLN A 118 7.91 -0.10 13.82
CA GLN A 118 8.85 -1.23 13.72
C GLN A 118 9.29 -1.49 12.28
N GLY A 119 8.42 -1.25 11.31
CA GLY A 119 8.64 -1.66 9.93
C GLY A 119 8.51 -3.17 9.75
N PHE A 120 9.14 -3.70 8.70
CA PHE A 120 9.21 -5.14 8.45
C PHE A 120 10.59 -5.55 7.95
N GLU A 121 10.96 -6.80 8.19
CA GLU A 121 12.19 -7.39 7.66
C GLU A 121 11.95 -7.89 6.24
N ARG A 122 12.82 -7.49 5.30
CA ARG A 122 12.80 -7.96 3.92
C ARG A 122 13.42 -9.35 3.79
N GLU A 123 13.26 -9.97 2.62
CA GLU A 123 13.82 -11.31 2.32
C GLU A 123 15.35 -11.37 2.46
N ASP A 124 16.04 -10.23 2.30
CA ASP A 124 17.49 -10.07 2.44
C ASP A 124 17.94 -9.80 3.89
N GLY A 125 17.01 -9.80 4.85
CA GLY A 125 17.27 -9.54 6.28
C GLY A 125 17.40 -8.05 6.62
N VAL A 126 17.18 -7.15 5.65
CA VAL A 126 17.22 -5.72 5.88
C VAL A 126 15.91 -5.25 6.50
N GLN A 127 16.01 -4.47 7.58
CA GLN A 127 14.85 -3.84 8.18
C GLN A 127 14.38 -2.66 7.33
N GLU A 128 13.17 -2.74 6.78
CA GLU A 128 12.52 -1.70 6.01
C GLU A 128 11.61 -0.86 6.93
N GLN A 129 11.95 0.42 7.11
CA GLN A 129 11.24 1.39 7.94
C GLN A 129 11.08 2.70 7.19
N LEU A 130 10.02 3.46 7.51
CA LEU A 130 9.90 4.84 7.01
C LEU A 130 11.06 5.69 7.52
N SER A 131 11.47 6.66 6.71
CA SER A 131 12.30 7.76 7.18
C SER A 131 11.61 8.50 8.34
N LEU A 132 12.37 9.21 9.18
CA LEU A 132 11.77 9.96 10.29
C LEU A 132 10.78 11.03 9.78
N ASP A 133 11.10 11.64 8.64
CA ASP A 133 10.25 12.67 8.03
C ASP A 133 8.94 12.04 7.52
N ASP A 134 9.01 10.91 6.82
CA ASP A 134 7.82 10.24 6.28
C ASP A 134 6.97 9.62 7.39
N LEU A 135 7.60 9.07 8.44
CA LEU A 135 6.88 8.62 9.63
C LEU A 135 6.13 9.80 10.27
N THR A 136 6.76 10.97 10.37
CA THR A 136 6.12 12.18 10.89
C THR A 136 4.93 12.59 10.01
N ARG A 137 5.10 12.57 8.67
CA ARG A 137 4.01 12.84 7.72
C ARG A 137 2.81 11.91 7.94
N VAL A 138 3.05 10.61 8.08
CA VAL A 138 1.97 9.64 8.35
C VAL A 138 1.31 9.92 9.69
N LEU A 139 2.06 10.19 10.76
CA LEU A 139 1.47 10.45 12.09
C LEU A 139 0.63 11.72 12.12
N VAL A 140 1.10 12.81 11.52
CA VAL A 140 0.32 14.07 11.38
C VAL A 140 -0.89 13.83 10.49
N GLY A 141 -0.69 13.20 9.33
CA GLY A 141 -1.76 12.89 8.39
C GLY A 141 -2.86 12.02 9.02
N ARG A 142 -2.52 11.05 9.88
CA ARG A 142 -3.50 10.26 10.62
C ARG A 142 -4.38 11.12 11.53
N ALA A 143 -3.81 12.10 12.22
CA ALA A 143 -4.59 13.01 13.07
C ALA A 143 -5.56 13.85 12.23
N ASP A 144 -5.07 14.40 11.11
CA ASP A 144 -5.88 15.22 10.20
C ASP A 144 -6.98 14.40 9.50
N LEU A 145 -6.66 13.20 9.01
CA LEU A 145 -7.64 12.30 8.36
C LEU A 145 -8.72 11.84 9.35
N THR A 146 -8.37 11.59 10.61
CA THR A 146 -9.34 11.26 11.66
C THR A 146 -10.30 12.42 11.91
N LYS A 147 -9.78 13.66 11.97
CA LYS A 147 -10.61 14.86 12.07
C LYS A 147 -11.52 15.01 10.86
N LEU A 148 -11.00 14.78 9.65
CA LEU A 148 -11.75 14.90 8.40
C LEU A 148 -12.83 13.83 8.27
N ASP A 149 -12.61 12.60 8.76
CA ASP A 149 -13.64 11.56 8.81
C ASP A 149 -14.79 11.94 9.76
N ALA A 150 -14.49 12.59 10.89
CA ALA A 150 -15.51 13.12 11.78
C ALA A 150 -16.32 14.27 11.14
N GLU A 151 -15.65 15.20 10.46
CA GLU A 151 -16.31 16.26 9.68
C GLU A 151 -17.14 15.68 8.53
N ALA A 152 -16.66 14.62 7.87
CA ALA A 152 -17.38 13.92 6.81
C ALA A 152 -18.67 13.30 7.34
N ALA A 153 -18.65 12.62 8.49
CA ALA A 153 -19.87 12.07 9.11
C ALA A 153 -20.94 13.15 9.31
N VAL A 154 -20.55 14.33 9.83
CA VAL A 154 -21.45 15.46 10.03
C VAL A 154 -22.04 15.97 8.71
N ALA A 155 -21.21 16.07 7.67
CA ALA A 155 -21.65 16.52 6.36
C ALA A 155 -22.58 15.51 5.66
N ILE A 156 -22.23 14.22 5.70
CA ILE A 156 -22.98 13.11 5.10
C ILE A 156 -24.38 13.04 5.72
N PHE A 157 -24.46 13.03 7.04
CA PHE A 157 -25.73 12.90 7.79
C PHE A 157 -26.39 14.23 8.16
N ARG A 158 -25.98 15.34 7.54
CA ARG A 158 -26.65 16.63 7.73
C ARG A 158 -28.18 16.45 7.61
N PRO A 159 -28.99 16.96 8.56
CA PRO A 159 -30.43 16.69 8.67
C PRO A 159 -31.24 17.49 7.64
N TRP A 160 -30.94 17.21 6.38
CA TRP A 160 -31.54 17.83 5.21
C TRP A 160 -31.83 16.70 4.20
N PRO A 161 -33.04 16.11 4.25
CA PRO A 161 -33.46 15.04 3.34
C PRO A 161 -33.41 15.48 1.87
N SER A 162 -33.54 14.55 0.93
CA SER A 162 -33.66 14.89 -0.49
C SER A 162 -34.92 15.73 -0.77
N PRO A 163 -34.93 16.58 -1.83
CA PRO A 163 -36.12 17.33 -2.22
C PRO A 163 -37.37 16.45 -2.36
N CYS A 164 -37.26 15.33 -3.07
CA CYS A 164 -38.36 14.38 -3.25
C CYS A 164 -38.89 13.83 -1.92
N CYS A 165 -38.02 13.56 -0.95
CA CYS A 165 -38.43 13.10 0.38
C CYS A 165 -39.17 14.18 1.18
N ARG A 166 -38.77 15.46 1.02
CA ARG A 166 -39.45 16.60 1.64
C ARG A 166 -40.80 16.89 0.98
N GLU A 167 -40.92 16.72 -0.33
CA GLU A 167 -42.16 16.92 -1.08
C GLU A 167 -43.26 15.96 -0.63
N ILE A 168 -42.92 14.69 -0.40
CA ILE A 168 -43.84 13.69 0.17
C ILE A 168 -43.99 13.81 1.70
N GLN A 169 -43.37 14.82 2.32
CA GLN A 169 -43.40 15.12 3.76
C GLN A 169 -43.07 13.94 4.68
N SER A 170 -42.17 13.05 4.26
CA SER A 170 -41.75 11.93 5.09
C SER A 170 -40.84 12.42 6.22
N LYS A 171 -41.37 12.44 7.45
CA LYS A 171 -40.58 12.78 8.66
C LYS A 171 -39.51 11.74 9.00
N ASN A 172 -39.71 10.50 8.54
CA ASN A 172 -38.87 9.35 8.87
C ASN A 172 -37.39 9.59 8.46
N CYS A 173 -37.11 10.02 7.24
CA CYS A 173 -35.71 10.22 6.81
C CYS A 173 -35.00 11.38 7.53
N LEU A 174 -35.74 12.41 7.98
CA LEU A 174 -35.15 13.50 8.76
C LEU A 174 -34.67 12.98 10.12
N GLU A 175 -35.53 12.21 10.80
CA GLU A 175 -35.22 11.59 12.10
C GLU A 175 -34.10 10.54 11.96
N LEU A 176 -34.08 9.76 10.87
CA LEU A 176 -33.00 8.82 10.58
C LEU A 176 -31.66 9.52 10.31
N LEU A 177 -31.64 10.66 9.61
CA LEU A 177 -30.42 11.45 9.41
C LEU A 177 -29.88 11.97 10.75
N GLN A 178 -30.76 12.48 11.61
CA GLN A 178 -30.39 12.91 12.97
C GLN A 178 -29.87 11.73 13.80
N THR A 179 -30.51 10.57 13.70
CA THR A 179 -30.08 9.35 14.41
C THR A 179 -28.70 8.89 13.93
N ALA A 180 -28.49 8.81 12.62
CA ALA A 180 -27.21 8.43 12.02
C ALA A 180 -26.09 9.42 12.36
N LEU A 181 -26.43 10.71 12.56
CA LEU A 181 -25.47 11.72 12.98
C LEU A 181 -25.05 11.56 14.45
N VAL A 182 -25.98 11.24 15.35
CA VAL A 182 -25.73 11.24 16.82
C VAL A 182 -25.18 9.90 17.31
N LYS A 183 -25.67 8.79 16.76
CA LYS A 183 -25.38 7.43 17.24
C LYS A 183 -23.88 7.02 17.20
N PRO A 184 -23.03 7.49 16.26
CA PRO A 184 -21.60 7.22 16.28
C PRO A 184 -20.90 7.76 17.55
N PHE A 185 -21.34 8.90 18.08
CA PHE A 185 -20.73 9.53 19.25
C PHE A 185 -21.07 8.82 20.57
N GLY A 186 -22.13 8.02 20.60
CA GLY A 186 -22.58 7.26 21.77
C GLY A 186 -22.11 5.80 21.81
N SER A 187 -21.57 5.28 20.70
CA SER A 187 -21.15 3.88 20.60
C SER A 187 -19.64 3.77 20.47
N ARG A 188 -18.98 3.19 21.48
CA ARG A 188 -17.55 2.84 21.40
C ARG A 188 -17.27 1.65 20.46
N ASN A 189 -18.32 0.91 20.09
CA ASN A 189 -18.24 -0.38 19.40
C ASN A 189 -19.12 -0.41 18.14
N GLY A 190 -19.37 0.74 17.50
CA GLY A 190 -20.01 0.76 16.19
C GLY A 190 -19.14 0.07 15.14
N PRO A 191 -19.73 -0.51 14.09
CA PRO A 191 -19.02 -1.23 13.03
C PRO A 191 -17.96 -0.35 12.34
N LYS A 192 -18.21 0.97 12.26
CA LYS A 192 -17.25 1.99 11.85
C LYS A 192 -16.91 2.91 13.02
N SER A 193 -15.62 3.12 13.25
CA SER A 193 -15.08 4.16 14.12
C SER A 193 -14.44 5.27 13.30
N PHE A 194 -14.32 6.47 13.87
CA PHE A 194 -13.53 7.53 13.27
C PHE A 194 -12.09 7.04 13.11
N GLY A 195 -11.53 7.16 11.92
CA GLY A 195 -10.21 6.62 11.64
C GLY A 195 -9.55 7.22 10.42
N PRO A 196 -8.22 7.08 10.32
CA PRO A 196 -7.44 7.74 9.30
C PRO A 196 -7.48 7.04 7.93
N SER A 197 -7.98 5.81 7.86
CA SER A 197 -7.68 4.91 6.75
C SER A 197 -8.88 4.54 5.87
N TRP A 198 -10.06 5.12 6.14
CA TRP A 198 -11.30 5.09 5.33
C TRP A 198 -11.72 3.75 4.71
N GLU A 199 -11.23 2.62 5.21
CA GLU A 199 -11.58 1.29 4.67
C GLU A 199 -13.07 1.01 4.85
N LEU A 200 -13.70 1.68 5.81
CA LEU A 200 -15.13 1.57 6.10
C LEU A 200 -15.88 2.80 5.60
N SER A 201 -16.99 2.58 4.92
CA SER A 201 -17.96 3.57 4.46
C SER A 201 -18.97 3.95 5.54
N TRP A 202 -19.34 5.23 5.56
CA TRP A 202 -20.46 5.71 6.37
C TRP A 202 -21.80 5.21 5.83
N VAL A 203 -21.90 4.89 4.54
CA VAL A 203 -23.15 4.44 3.90
C VAL A 203 -23.21 2.91 3.82
N THR A 204 -22.20 2.22 3.30
CA THR A 204 -22.28 0.76 3.11
C THR A 204 -21.96 -0.03 4.37
N ASP A 205 -21.04 0.44 5.22
CA ASP A 205 -20.68 -0.29 6.44
C ASP A 205 -21.48 0.22 7.63
N TYR A 206 -21.48 1.54 7.88
CA TYR A 206 -22.16 2.07 9.06
C TYR A 206 -23.70 2.04 8.96
N VAL A 207 -24.32 2.58 7.90
CA VAL A 207 -25.79 2.68 7.81
C VAL A 207 -26.45 1.30 7.70
N ILE A 208 -25.85 0.39 6.93
CA ILE A 208 -26.37 -0.98 6.73
C ILE A 208 -26.29 -1.78 8.03
N ASP A 209 -25.12 -1.83 8.68
CA ASP A 209 -24.93 -2.60 9.91
C ASP A 209 -25.79 -2.07 11.07
N MET A 210 -26.06 -0.76 11.08
CA MET A 210 -26.95 -0.13 12.05
C MET A 210 -28.43 -0.26 11.70
N ASN A 211 -28.75 -0.96 10.60
CA ASN A 211 -30.10 -1.21 10.07
C ASN A 211 -30.92 0.09 9.88
N ILE A 212 -30.27 1.14 9.37
CA ILE A 212 -30.88 2.44 9.12
C ILE A 212 -31.38 2.47 7.67
N LEU A 213 -32.69 2.44 7.48
CA LEU A 213 -33.32 2.34 6.16
C LEU A 213 -33.86 3.69 5.68
N PHE A 214 -33.09 4.37 4.83
CA PHE A 214 -33.53 5.59 4.16
C PHE A 214 -34.47 5.29 2.98
N CYS A 215 -35.26 6.28 2.57
CA CYS A 215 -35.95 6.19 1.28
C CYS A 215 -34.92 6.26 0.13
N PRO A 216 -35.23 5.73 -1.07
CA PRO A 216 -34.26 5.63 -2.17
C PRO A 216 -33.65 6.97 -2.61
N ALA A 217 -34.40 8.06 -2.48
CA ALA A 217 -33.89 9.40 -2.81
C ALA A 217 -32.91 9.93 -1.77
N CYS A 218 -33.09 9.61 -0.49
CA CYS A 218 -32.16 9.98 0.58
C CYS A 218 -30.92 9.08 0.61
N GLU A 219 -31.07 7.80 0.29
CA GLU A 219 -29.94 6.87 0.09
C GLU A 219 -28.97 7.38 -0.99
N LYS A 220 -29.50 7.75 -2.17
CA LYS A 220 -28.70 8.37 -3.24
C LYS A 220 -28.06 9.69 -2.81
N LEU A 221 -28.74 10.48 -1.98
CA LEU A 221 -28.23 11.75 -1.49
C LEU A 221 -27.03 11.55 -0.55
N ILE A 222 -27.13 10.64 0.42
CA ILE A 222 -26.04 10.40 1.38
C ILE A 222 -24.84 9.73 0.70
N ALA A 223 -25.07 8.81 -0.24
CA ALA A 223 -24.00 8.23 -1.05
C ALA A 223 -23.23 9.30 -1.84
N ARG A 224 -23.93 10.25 -2.46
CA ARG A 224 -23.29 11.41 -3.13
C ARG A 224 -22.49 12.27 -2.16
N ARG A 225 -23.03 12.55 -0.96
CA ARG A 225 -22.31 13.34 0.04
C ARG A 225 -21.02 12.67 0.51
N GLU A 226 -21.04 11.35 0.71
CA GLU A 226 -19.84 10.60 1.09
C GLU A 226 -18.81 10.64 -0.03
N ASP A 227 -19.25 10.37 -1.25
CA ASP A 227 -18.42 10.38 -2.43
C ASP A 227 -17.77 11.76 -2.69
N ASP A 228 -18.54 12.84 -2.60
CA ASP A 228 -18.04 14.23 -2.67
C ASP A 228 -16.98 14.49 -1.60
N LYS A 229 -17.19 13.98 -0.38
CA LYS A 229 -16.24 14.15 0.74
C LYS A 229 -14.95 13.37 0.51
N ARG A 230 -15.04 12.13 0.04
CA ARG A 230 -13.86 11.33 -0.27
C ARG A 230 -13.04 11.95 -1.39
N ARG A 231 -13.69 12.46 -2.46
CA ARG A 231 -13.01 13.22 -3.53
C ARG A 231 -12.33 14.49 -3.02
N ASP A 232 -13.01 15.27 -2.17
CA ASP A 232 -12.45 16.48 -1.58
C ASP A 232 -11.20 16.19 -0.76
N ILE A 233 -11.26 15.19 0.12
CA ILE A 233 -10.12 14.88 0.97
C ILE A 233 -9.00 14.22 0.16
N TRP A 234 -9.30 13.39 -0.83
CA TRP A 234 -8.29 12.80 -1.73
C TRP A 234 -7.44 13.88 -2.42
N LYS A 235 -8.07 14.94 -2.92
CA LYS A 235 -7.37 16.09 -3.53
C LYS A 235 -6.47 16.83 -2.54
N ARG A 236 -6.76 16.72 -1.24
CA ARG A 236 -6.02 17.35 -0.15
C ARG A 236 -4.92 16.46 0.42
N LEU A 237 -4.76 15.22 -0.03
CA LEU A 237 -3.71 14.33 0.49
C LEU A 237 -2.31 14.97 0.45
N PRO A 238 -1.88 15.67 -0.63
CA PRO A 238 -0.59 16.34 -0.63
C PRO A 238 -0.42 17.33 0.54
N SER A 239 -1.42 18.17 0.81
CA SER A 239 -1.34 19.13 1.91
C SER A 239 -1.49 18.48 3.29
N ILE A 240 -2.30 17.42 3.41
CA ILE A 240 -2.43 16.62 4.64
C ILE A 240 -1.09 15.98 5.03
N PHE A 241 -0.31 15.55 4.05
CA PHE A 241 1.01 14.95 4.28
C PHE A 241 2.17 15.93 4.19
N GLY A 242 1.90 17.24 4.08
CA GLY A 242 2.96 18.26 3.99
C GLY A 242 3.91 18.07 2.82
N LEU A 243 3.39 17.60 1.68
CA LEU A 243 4.13 17.47 0.42
C LEU A 243 4.07 18.78 -0.35
N GLU A 244 5.18 19.16 -0.98
CA GLU A 244 5.22 20.31 -1.90
C GLU A 244 4.38 19.96 -3.13
N VAL A 245 3.45 20.84 -3.50
CA VAL A 245 2.69 20.71 -4.74
C VAL A 245 3.40 21.56 -5.77
N ASP A 246 4.05 20.94 -6.75
CA ASP A 246 4.58 21.66 -7.91
C ASP A 246 3.42 22.44 -8.57
N THR A 247 3.48 23.77 -8.47
CA THR A 247 2.53 24.71 -9.08
C THR A 247 2.77 24.90 -10.57
#